data_AF-A0A428MSN2-F1
#
_entry.id   AF-A0A428MSN2-F1
#
_cell.length_a   1.000
_cell.length_b   1.000
_cell.length_c   1.000
_cell.angle_alpha   90.00
_cell.angle_beta   90.00
_cell.angle_gamma   90.00
#
_symmetry.space_group_name_H-M   'P 1'
#
loop_
_entity.id
_entity.type
_entity.pdbx_description
1 polymer ?
#
loop_
_entity_poly.entity_id
_entity_poly.type
_entity_poly.pdbx_seq_one_letter_code
_entity_poly.pdbx_strand_id
1 'polypeptide(L)'
;MLLGCAAAAEEQGSNSSEYEETKKMLVDLLKSDEGKSALSDILSEESMREKIIMDQDIIKKTVEDTLNAEKGKAFWEEMMKDPKFAKTFANSMQSKNEEMLKALMKDPEYQQMMIDVMKNPEMEKATLEVLKGKEHRKQVMTIMSEALESPKFKAKITEILDKVAEKQMSKEDSGGSGGGSGGG
;
A
#
# COMPACT_ATOMS: atom_id res chain seq x y z
N MET A 1 -81.51 65.25 -29.45
CA MET A 1 -81.32 65.82 -28.11
C MET A 1 -80.72 64.75 -27.21
N LEU A 2 -79.57 65.07 -26.60
CA LEU A 2 -79.07 64.67 -25.27
C LEU A 2 -78.97 63.19 -24.80
N LEU A 3 -77.71 62.77 -24.66
CA LEU A 3 -77.03 61.98 -23.61
C LEU A 3 -77.82 61.18 -22.54
N GLY A 4 -77.42 59.91 -22.35
CA GLY A 4 -76.64 59.49 -21.16
C GLY A 4 -77.21 58.42 -20.20
N CYS A 5 -76.51 57.26 -20.13
CA CYS A 5 -76.15 56.35 -19.00
C CYS A 5 -76.20 54.87 -19.47
N ALA A 6 -75.08 54.18 -19.75
CA ALA A 6 -74.11 53.53 -18.85
C ALA A 6 -74.59 52.19 -18.23
N ALA A 7 -73.72 51.19 -18.40
CA ALA A 7 -73.58 49.90 -17.69
C ALA A 7 -74.23 48.63 -18.28
N ALA A 8 -73.38 47.60 -18.34
CA ALA A 8 -73.62 46.16 -18.44
C ALA A 8 -73.91 45.58 -19.84
N ALA A 9 -72.86 45.43 -20.65
CA ALA A 9 -72.86 44.44 -21.72
C ALA A 9 -71.44 43.91 -22.03
N GLU A 10 -70.69 43.49 -21.01
CA GLU A 10 -69.49 42.66 -21.20
C GLU A 10 -69.39 41.68 -20.02
N GLU A 11 -69.68 40.40 -20.26
CA GLU A 11 -69.08 39.27 -19.53
C GLU A 11 -69.68 37.95 -20.06
N GLN A 12 -69.03 37.35 -21.06
CA GLN A 12 -69.00 35.89 -21.27
C GLN A 12 -68.10 35.57 -22.47
N GLY A 13 -66.79 35.40 -22.23
CA GLY A 13 -65.86 34.92 -23.26
C GLY A 13 -64.35 35.10 -23.05
N SER A 14 -63.88 35.72 -21.96
CA SER A 14 -62.48 36.15 -21.81
C SER A 14 -61.58 35.30 -20.89
N ASN A 15 -62.12 34.41 -20.06
CA ASN A 15 -61.33 33.78 -18.98
C ASN A 15 -60.29 32.71 -19.40
N SER A 16 -60.41 32.06 -20.57
CA SER A 16 -59.48 30.99 -20.97
C SER A 16 -58.25 31.51 -21.73
N SER A 17 -58.39 32.59 -22.50
CA SER A 17 -57.28 33.22 -23.23
C SER A 17 -56.35 33.97 -22.28
N GLU A 18 -56.91 34.66 -21.29
CA GLU A 18 -56.16 35.39 -20.26
C GLU A 18 -55.35 34.43 -19.36
N TYR A 19 -55.86 33.22 -19.11
CA TYR A 19 -55.18 32.21 -18.31
C TYR A 19 -53.92 31.65 -19.02
N GLU A 20 -54.03 31.32 -20.30
CA GLU A 20 -52.87 30.85 -21.08
C GLU A 20 -51.83 31.96 -21.30
N GLU A 21 -52.27 33.20 -21.48
CA GLU A 21 -51.38 34.37 -21.55
C GLU A 21 -50.67 34.64 -20.22
N THR A 22 -51.38 34.56 -19.10
CA THR A 22 -50.81 34.69 -17.75
C THR A 22 -49.83 33.56 -17.44
N LYS A 23 -50.14 32.32 -17.86
CA LYS A 23 -49.25 31.17 -17.71
C LYS A 23 -47.96 31.36 -18.52
N LYS A 24 -48.08 31.82 -19.76
CA LYS A 24 -46.92 32.11 -20.62
C LYS A 24 -46.07 33.23 -20.01
N MET A 25 -46.70 34.30 -19.53
CA MET A 25 -46.02 35.41 -18.84
C MET A 25 -45.30 34.93 -17.58
N LEU A 26 -45.91 34.05 -16.78
CA LEU A 26 -45.28 33.47 -15.59
C LEU A 26 -44.11 32.56 -15.94
N VAL A 27 -44.23 31.74 -16.99
CA VAL A 27 -43.13 30.90 -17.48
C VAL A 27 -41.99 31.74 -18.02
N ASP A 28 -42.29 32.84 -18.71
CA ASP A 28 -41.29 33.75 -19.25
C ASP A 28 -40.61 34.55 -18.13
N LEU A 29 -41.33 34.96 -17.09
CA LEU A 29 -40.78 35.57 -15.89
C LEU A 29 -39.86 34.61 -15.12
N LEU A 30 -40.25 33.34 -14.97
CA LEU A 30 -39.40 32.33 -14.33
C LEU A 30 -38.14 32.02 -15.15
N LYS A 31 -38.22 32.14 -16.48
CA LYS A 31 -37.08 31.96 -17.39
C LYS A 31 -36.25 33.22 -17.60
N SER A 32 -36.76 34.39 -17.21
CA SER A 32 -36.06 35.66 -17.32
C SER A 32 -34.83 35.66 -16.43
N ASP A 33 -33.91 36.57 -16.72
CA ASP A 33 -32.67 36.68 -15.96
C ASP A 33 -32.95 37.13 -14.51
N GLU A 34 -33.99 37.96 -14.31
CA GLU A 34 -34.48 38.33 -12.98
C GLU A 34 -35.08 37.14 -12.23
N GLY A 35 -35.89 36.29 -12.89
CA GLY A 35 -36.45 35.09 -12.26
C GLY A 35 -35.38 34.08 -11.84
N LYS A 36 -34.36 33.86 -12.70
CA LYS A 36 -33.19 33.04 -12.37
C LYS A 36 -32.35 33.64 -11.26
N SER A 37 -32.13 34.95 -11.27
CA SER A 37 -31.37 35.64 -10.22
C SER A 37 -32.08 35.52 -8.87
N ALA A 38 -33.38 35.83 -8.82
CA ALA A 38 -34.17 35.74 -7.58
C ALA A 38 -34.19 34.31 -7.04
N LEU A 39 -34.32 33.30 -7.92
CA LEU A 39 -34.24 31.90 -7.50
C LEU A 39 -32.84 31.55 -6.99
N SER A 40 -31.77 32.01 -7.67
CA SER A 40 -30.38 31.81 -7.23
C SER A 40 -30.09 32.47 -5.88
N ASP A 41 -30.67 33.64 -5.61
CA ASP A 41 -30.54 34.35 -4.34
C ASP A 41 -31.21 33.56 -3.22
N ILE A 42 -32.45 33.08 -3.45
CA ILE A 42 -33.18 32.24 -2.50
C ILE A 42 -32.47 30.90 -2.26
N LEU A 43 -31.94 30.26 -3.31
CA LEU A 43 -31.14 29.03 -3.22
C LEU A 43 -29.77 29.26 -2.54
N SER A 44 -29.33 30.52 -2.46
CA SER A 44 -28.10 30.88 -1.76
C SER A 44 -28.30 31.10 -0.27
N GLU A 45 -29.55 31.22 0.19
CA GLU A 45 -29.85 31.27 1.61
C GLU A 45 -29.59 29.91 2.28
N GLU A 46 -28.84 29.94 3.37
CA GLU A 46 -28.46 28.76 4.16
C GLU A 46 -29.68 27.93 4.58
N SER A 47 -30.76 28.60 5.02
CA SER A 47 -32.02 27.98 5.42
C SER A 47 -32.75 27.24 4.29
N MET A 48 -32.49 27.63 3.04
CA MET A 48 -33.06 26.98 1.87
C MET A 48 -32.16 25.85 1.37
N ARG A 49 -30.83 26.02 1.41
CA ARG A 49 -29.85 24.97 1.09
C ARG A 49 -29.97 23.74 1.97
N GLU A 50 -30.20 23.94 3.27
CA GLU A 50 -30.43 22.83 4.21
C GLU A 50 -31.72 22.05 3.92
N LYS A 51 -32.75 22.71 3.38
CA LYS A 51 -34.05 22.09 3.05
C LYS A 51 -34.06 21.45 1.67
N ILE A 52 -33.22 21.93 0.76
CA ILE A 52 -32.97 21.30 -0.54
C ILE A 52 -31.89 20.23 -0.34
N ILE A 53 -32.24 19.23 0.46
CA ILE A 53 -31.51 17.97 0.46
C ILE A 53 -31.77 17.36 -0.91
N MET A 54 -30.81 17.56 -1.82
CA MET A 54 -30.79 16.87 -3.10
C MET A 54 -30.89 15.37 -2.84
N ASP A 55 -31.72 14.69 -3.63
CA ASP A 55 -32.01 13.26 -3.52
C ASP A 55 -30.75 12.47 -3.15
N GLN A 56 -30.78 11.78 -2.00
CA GLN A 56 -29.65 11.02 -1.49
C GLN A 56 -29.16 9.98 -2.50
N ASP A 57 -30.05 9.43 -3.33
CA ASP A 57 -29.69 8.47 -4.37
C ASP A 57 -28.89 9.14 -5.49
N ILE A 58 -29.25 10.38 -5.86
CA ILE A 58 -28.48 11.17 -6.85
C ILE A 58 -27.13 11.58 -6.26
N ILE A 59 -27.07 12.01 -5.00
CA ILE A 59 -25.81 12.35 -4.33
C ILE A 59 -24.91 11.11 -4.27
N LYS A 60 -25.43 9.99 -3.77
CA LYS A 60 -24.67 8.73 -3.65
C LYS A 60 -24.15 8.27 -5.01
N LYS A 61 -25.01 8.26 -6.03
CA LYS A 61 -24.61 7.89 -7.40
C LYS A 61 -23.57 8.84 -7.96
N THR A 62 -23.71 10.15 -7.74
CA THR A 62 -22.73 11.15 -8.20
C THR A 62 -21.40 10.98 -7.50
N VAL A 63 -21.39 10.69 -6.20
CA VAL A 63 -20.18 10.41 -5.42
C VAL A 63 -19.53 9.12 -5.91
N GLU A 64 -20.29 8.04 -6.10
CA GLU A 64 -19.80 6.78 -6.65
C GLU A 64 -19.22 6.97 -8.06
N ASP A 65 -19.93 7.65 -8.96
CA ASP A 65 -19.47 7.92 -10.32
C ASP A 65 -18.22 8.81 -10.32
N THR A 66 -18.14 9.80 -9.42
CA THR A 66 -16.96 10.68 -9.30
C THR A 66 -15.75 9.94 -8.74
N LEU A 67 -15.95 9.07 -7.74
CA LEU A 67 -14.88 8.28 -7.14
C LEU A 67 -14.40 7.14 -8.05
N ASN A 68 -15.30 6.55 -8.84
CA ASN A 68 -14.99 5.46 -9.77
C ASN A 68 -14.51 5.96 -11.15
N ALA A 69 -14.75 7.22 -11.50
CA ALA A 69 -14.23 7.81 -12.72
C ALA A 69 -12.72 8.07 -12.63
N GLU A 70 -12.06 8.18 -13.78
CA GLU A 70 -10.65 8.59 -13.87
C GLU A 70 -10.37 9.91 -13.12
N LYS A 71 -11.37 10.79 -13.01
CA LYS A 71 -11.30 12.03 -12.23
C LYS A 71 -11.12 11.77 -10.73
N GLY A 72 -11.76 10.73 -10.18
CA GLY A 72 -11.58 10.31 -8.79
C GLY A 72 -10.17 9.79 -8.53
N LYS A 73 -9.63 8.98 -9.44
CA LYS A 73 -8.24 8.52 -9.37
C LYS A 73 -7.25 9.69 -9.38
N ALA A 74 -7.41 10.63 -10.31
CA ALA A 74 -6.57 11.83 -10.39
C ALA A 74 -6.68 12.71 -9.12
N PHE A 75 -7.89 12.83 -8.55
CA PHE A 75 -8.11 13.53 -7.29
C PHE A 75 -7.33 12.87 -6.14
N TRP A 76 -7.43 11.54 -5.99
CA TRP A 76 -6.67 10.82 -4.97
C TRP A 76 -5.16 10.90 -5.19
N GLU A 77 -4.68 10.83 -6.42
CA GLU A 77 -3.25 10.99 -6.74
C GLU A 77 -2.73 12.38 -6.35
N GLU A 78 -3.48 13.45 -6.62
CA GLU A 78 -3.11 14.81 -6.20
C GLU A 78 -3.19 15.00 -4.69
N MET A 79 -4.25 14.51 -4.05
CA MET A 79 -4.42 14.61 -2.60
C MET A 79 -3.34 13.84 -1.83
N MET A 80 -2.91 12.68 -2.35
CA MET A 80 -1.84 11.90 -1.73
C MET A 80 -0.45 12.57 -1.85
N LYS A 81 -0.27 13.56 -2.73
CA LYS A 81 0.94 14.38 -2.78
C LYS A 81 0.99 15.41 -1.65
N ASP A 82 -0.15 15.79 -1.05
CA ASP A 82 -0.16 16.67 0.12
C ASP A 82 0.33 15.88 1.36
N PRO A 83 1.47 16.26 1.97
CA PRO A 83 2.00 15.57 3.14
C PRO A 83 1.06 15.58 4.35
N LYS A 84 0.23 16.62 4.53
CA LYS A 84 -0.71 16.69 5.65
C LYS A 84 -1.84 15.69 5.47
N PHE A 85 -2.39 15.61 4.26
CA PHE A 85 -3.40 14.65 3.90
C PHE A 85 -2.84 13.22 3.99
N ALA A 86 -1.70 12.94 3.34
CA ALA A 86 -1.06 11.64 3.34
C ALA A 86 -0.72 11.16 4.76
N LYS A 87 -0.23 12.04 5.64
CA LYS A 87 0.02 11.71 7.05
C LYS A 87 -1.25 11.35 7.79
N THR A 88 -2.31 12.15 7.63
CA THR A 88 -3.59 11.91 8.30
C THR A 88 -4.22 10.60 7.83
N PHE A 89 -4.18 10.36 6.53
CA PHE A 89 -4.64 9.13 5.90
C PHE A 89 -3.83 7.91 6.36
N ALA A 90 -2.49 7.98 6.33
CA ALA A 90 -1.62 6.92 6.82
C ALA A 90 -1.85 6.61 8.31
N ASN A 91 -2.00 7.64 9.15
CA ASN A 91 -2.32 7.47 10.57
C ASN A 91 -3.68 6.78 10.76
N SER A 92 -4.68 7.14 9.97
CA SER A 92 -6.02 6.51 10.04
C SER A 92 -5.98 5.03 9.66
N MET A 93 -5.10 4.65 8.72
CA MET A 93 -4.91 3.27 8.28
C MET A 93 -3.90 2.49 9.10
N GLN A 94 -3.11 3.15 9.94
CA GLN A 94 -1.94 2.55 10.60
C GLN A 94 -2.27 1.25 11.33
N SER A 95 -3.31 1.26 12.17
CA SER A 95 -3.70 0.09 12.96
C SER A 95 -4.11 -1.09 12.07
N LYS A 96 -4.88 -0.84 11.01
CA LYS A 96 -5.33 -1.88 10.08
C LYS A 96 -4.20 -2.38 9.18
N ASN A 97 -3.31 -1.47 8.78
CA ASN A 97 -2.12 -1.82 8.02
C ASN A 97 -1.15 -2.67 8.85
N GLU A 98 -0.96 -2.36 10.13
CA GLU A 98 -0.16 -3.17 11.06
C GLU A 98 -0.77 -4.57 11.25
N GLU A 99 -2.10 -4.65 11.45
CA GLU A 99 -2.82 -5.91 11.57
C GLU A 99 -2.64 -6.78 10.30
N MET A 100 -2.81 -6.17 9.13
CA MET A 100 -2.59 -6.82 7.84
C MET A 100 -1.14 -7.30 7.69
N LEU A 101 -0.14 -6.46 7.97
CA LEU A 101 1.27 -6.85 7.88
C LEU A 101 1.61 -8.00 8.84
N LYS A 102 1.07 -7.99 10.06
CA LYS A 102 1.24 -9.10 11.01
C LYS A 102 0.58 -10.39 10.55
N ALA A 103 -0.57 -10.30 9.88
CA ALA A 103 -1.23 -11.45 9.28
C ALA A 103 -0.41 -11.99 8.09
N LEU A 104 0.05 -11.12 7.20
CA LEU A 104 0.89 -11.46 6.05
C LEU A 104 2.22 -12.09 6.47
N MET A 105 2.83 -11.67 7.58
CA MET A 105 4.04 -12.35 8.09
C MET A 105 3.83 -13.83 8.42
N LYS A 106 2.58 -14.28 8.63
CA LYS A 106 2.23 -15.69 8.87
C LYS A 106 1.80 -16.41 7.59
N ASP A 107 1.65 -15.68 6.49
CA ASP A 107 1.27 -16.22 5.21
C ASP A 107 2.49 -16.82 4.49
N PRO A 108 2.41 -18.05 3.95
CA PRO A 108 3.54 -18.71 3.29
C PRO A 108 4.07 -17.96 2.05
N GLU A 109 3.21 -17.33 1.26
CA GLU A 109 3.63 -16.63 0.04
C GLU A 109 4.38 -15.34 0.41
N TYR A 110 3.86 -14.60 1.39
CA TYR A 110 4.54 -13.41 1.89
C TYR A 110 5.85 -13.73 2.60
N GLN A 111 5.93 -14.85 3.34
CA GLN A 111 7.18 -15.34 3.90
C GLN A 111 8.21 -15.68 2.82
N GLN A 112 7.78 -16.31 1.72
CA GLN A 112 8.67 -16.60 0.61
C GLN A 112 9.23 -15.31 -0.01
N MET A 113 8.37 -14.32 -0.25
CA MET A 113 8.82 -13.00 -0.72
C MET A 113 9.81 -12.35 0.25
N MET A 114 9.56 -12.44 1.56
CA MET A 114 10.46 -11.90 2.59
C MET A 114 11.81 -12.63 2.62
N ILE A 115 11.82 -13.95 2.44
CA ILE A 115 13.05 -14.74 2.32
C ILE A 115 13.85 -14.29 1.11
N ASP A 116 13.21 -14.02 -0.01
CA ASP A 116 13.91 -13.57 -1.21
C ASP A 116 14.48 -12.15 -1.05
N VAL A 117 13.80 -11.27 -0.31
CA VAL A 117 14.38 -9.98 0.12
C VAL A 117 15.60 -10.19 1.02
N MET A 118 15.55 -11.13 1.96
CA MET A 118 16.67 -11.45 2.85
C MET A 118 17.89 -12.07 2.14
N LYS A 119 17.73 -12.61 0.93
CA LYS A 119 18.84 -13.14 0.11
C LYS A 119 19.61 -12.06 -0.65
N ASN A 120 19.30 -10.78 -0.45
CA ASN A 120 20.03 -9.73 -1.14
C ASN A 120 21.51 -9.64 -0.67
N PRO A 121 22.42 -9.10 -1.49
CA PRO A 121 23.86 -9.06 -1.15
C PRO A 121 24.19 -8.25 0.12
N GLU A 122 23.38 -7.25 0.47
CA GLU A 122 23.59 -6.44 1.68
C GLU A 122 23.29 -7.24 2.95
N MET A 123 22.20 -8.01 2.93
CA MET A 123 21.81 -8.92 4.01
C MET A 123 22.78 -10.09 4.12
N GLU A 124 23.29 -10.59 2.99
CA GLU A 124 24.36 -11.59 2.98
C GLU A 124 25.62 -11.03 3.67
N LYS A 125 26.05 -9.81 3.31
CA LYS A 125 27.19 -9.15 3.94
C LYS A 125 26.99 -8.96 5.45
N ALA A 126 25.82 -8.45 5.87
CA ALA A 126 25.48 -8.30 7.28
C ALA A 126 25.52 -9.64 8.03
N THR A 127 24.98 -10.69 7.42
CA THR A 127 25.01 -12.06 7.96
C THR A 127 26.45 -12.56 8.09
N LEU A 128 27.29 -12.35 7.07
CA LEU A 128 28.71 -12.72 7.11
C LEU A 128 29.49 -11.96 8.19
N GLU A 129 29.17 -10.69 8.44
CA GLU A 129 29.76 -9.92 9.52
C GLU A 129 29.39 -10.49 10.89
N VAL A 130 28.12 -10.88 11.08
CA VAL A 130 27.65 -11.56 12.31
C VAL A 130 28.38 -12.90 12.51
N LEU A 131 28.49 -13.71 11.46
CA LEU A 131 29.21 -14.99 11.50
C LEU A 131 30.72 -14.81 11.78
N LYS A 132 31.33 -13.73 11.31
CA LYS A 132 32.73 -13.40 11.62
C LYS A 132 32.90 -12.79 13.01
N GLY A 133 31.81 -12.45 13.69
CA GLY A 133 31.79 -11.83 15.01
C GLY A 133 32.37 -12.72 16.12
N LYS A 134 32.81 -12.09 17.21
CA LYS A 134 33.47 -12.79 18.33
C LYS A 134 32.57 -13.83 18.99
N GLU A 135 31.28 -13.55 19.14
CA GLU A 135 30.32 -14.47 19.78
C GLU A 135 30.10 -15.72 18.93
N HIS A 136 29.91 -15.58 17.61
CA HIS A 136 29.79 -16.74 16.74
C HIS A 136 31.09 -17.56 16.70
N ARG A 137 32.27 -16.91 16.70
CA ARG A 137 33.56 -17.63 16.79
C ARG A 137 33.68 -18.46 18.06
N LYS A 138 33.22 -17.97 19.22
CA LYS A 138 33.21 -18.77 20.46
C LYS A 138 32.35 -20.02 20.29
N GLN A 139 31.14 -19.88 19.76
CA GLN A 139 30.26 -21.02 19.47
C GLN A 139 30.91 -22.00 18.50
N VAL A 140 31.53 -21.52 17.43
CA VAL A 140 32.26 -22.36 16.47
C VAL A 140 33.41 -23.11 17.14
N MET A 141 34.18 -22.45 18.01
CA MET A 141 35.27 -23.11 18.75
C MET A 141 34.74 -24.17 19.71
N THR A 142 33.61 -23.94 20.37
CA THR A 142 32.95 -24.95 21.22
C THR A 142 32.50 -26.15 20.38
N ILE A 143 31.78 -25.92 19.27
CA ILE A 143 31.32 -26.98 18.36
C ILE A 143 32.52 -27.77 17.80
N MET A 144 33.60 -27.09 17.43
CA MET A 144 34.83 -27.75 16.96
C MET A 144 35.46 -28.62 18.05
N SER A 145 35.57 -28.12 19.28
CA SER A 145 36.09 -28.90 20.41
C SER A 145 35.24 -30.15 20.67
N GLU A 146 33.92 -30.00 20.71
CA GLU A 146 32.99 -31.14 20.86
C GLU A 146 33.10 -32.14 19.71
N ALA A 147 33.23 -31.65 18.46
CA ALA A 147 33.42 -32.50 17.30
C ALA A 147 34.73 -33.28 17.35
N LEU A 148 35.83 -32.65 17.77
CA LEU A 148 37.14 -33.29 17.98
C LEU A 148 37.08 -34.33 19.10
N GLU A 149 36.26 -34.10 20.12
CA GLU A 149 36.07 -35.05 21.21
C GLU A 149 35.23 -36.27 20.82
N SER A 150 34.48 -36.18 19.70
CA SER A 150 33.63 -37.27 19.25
C SER A 150 34.45 -38.53 18.90
N PRO A 151 33.97 -39.73 19.26
CA PRO A 151 34.68 -40.99 18.96
C PRO A 151 34.99 -41.17 17.47
N LYS A 152 34.08 -40.72 16.60
CA LYS A 152 34.25 -40.80 15.15
C LYS A 152 35.40 -39.92 14.65
N PHE A 153 35.54 -38.71 15.21
CA PHE A 153 36.61 -37.81 14.81
C PHE A 153 37.96 -38.25 15.40
N LYS A 154 37.98 -38.69 16.67
CA LYS A 154 39.15 -39.31 17.29
C LYS A 154 39.68 -40.48 16.48
N ALA A 155 38.82 -41.44 16.11
CA ALA A 155 39.20 -42.58 15.29
C ALA A 155 39.81 -42.15 13.94
N LYS A 156 39.23 -41.12 13.30
CA LYS A 156 39.72 -40.59 12.03
C LYS A 156 41.06 -39.86 12.17
N ILE A 157 41.28 -39.13 13.27
CA ILE A 157 42.59 -38.55 13.59
C ILE A 157 43.61 -39.66 13.79
N THR A 158 43.29 -40.69 14.59
CA THR A 158 44.18 -41.83 14.81
C THR A 158 44.55 -42.51 13.49
N GLU A 159 43.58 -42.79 12.62
CA GLU A 159 43.84 -43.38 11.29
C GLU A 159 44.77 -42.50 10.43
N ILE A 160 44.62 -41.17 10.50
CA ILE A 160 45.50 -40.24 9.80
C ILE A 160 46.91 -40.28 10.39
N LEU A 161 47.04 -40.29 11.72
CA LEU A 161 48.33 -40.37 12.40
C LEU A 161 49.06 -41.68 12.08
N ASP A 162 48.35 -42.80 12.06
CA ASP A 162 48.90 -44.11 11.70
C ASP A 162 49.42 -44.10 10.26
N LYS A 163 48.65 -43.57 9.30
CA LYS A 163 49.10 -43.42 7.90
C LYS A 163 50.30 -42.50 7.73
N VAL A 164 50.40 -41.45 8.55
CA VAL A 164 51.57 -40.54 8.54
C VAL A 164 52.80 -41.27 9.09
N ALA A 165 52.66 -42.00 10.18
CA ALA A 165 53.73 -42.80 10.77
C ALA A 165 54.23 -43.88 9.80
N GLU A 166 53.32 -44.62 9.16
CA GLU A 166 53.65 -45.60 8.11
C GLU A 166 54.44 -44.95 6.97
N LYS A 167 54.01 -43.77 6.49
CA LYS A 167 54.73 -43.03 5.44
C LYS A 167 56.11 -42.51 5.87
N GLN A 168 56.29 -42.16 7.13
CA GLN A 168 57.60 -41.73 7.64
C GLN A 168 58.55 -42.90 7.80
N MET A 169 58.10 -44.03 8.36
CA MET A 169 58.89 -45.27 8.43
C MET A 169 59.25 -45.80 7.04
N SER A 170 58.33 -45.74 6.07
CA SER A 170 58.60 -46.12 4.67
C SER A 170 59.62 -45.20 3.98
N LYS A 171 59.76 -43.95 4.44
CA LYS A 171 60.78 -43.00 3.95
C LYS A 171 62.13 -43.18 4.64
N GLU A 172 62.16 -43.62 5.90
CA GLU A 172 63.42 -43.97 6.59
C GLU A 172 64.05 -45.25 6.04
N ASP A 173 63.24 -46.23 5.62
CA ASP A 173 63.73 -47.49 5.03
C ASP A 173 64.26 -47.34 3.58
N SER A 174 64.10 -46.16 2.97
CA SER A 174 64.66 -45.82 1.64
C SER A 174 65.86 -44.85 1.69
N GLY A 175 66.31 -44.43 2.88
CA GLY A 175 67.49 -43.58 3.09
C GLY A 175 68.70 -44.28 3.72
N GLY A 176 68.56 -45.53 4.15
CA GLY A 176 69.56 -46.25 4.95
C GLY A 176 70.28 -47.37 4.21
N SER A 177 70.80 -47.14 3.01
CA SER A 177 71.76 -48.08 2.39
C SER A 177 72.74 -47.33 1.48
N GLY A 178 73.86 -46.91 2.07
CA GLY A 178 74.88 -46.15 1.36
C GLY A 178 76.17 -45.98 2.16
N GLY A 179 76.95 -47.05 2.29
CA GLY A 179 78.41 -46.94 2.36
C GLY A 179 79.04 -47.20 3.73
N GLY A 180 79.30 -48.47 4.02
CA GLY A 180 80.34 -48.86 4.95
C GLY A 180 80.71 -50.33 4.82
N SER A 181 81.61 -50.67 3.88
CA SER A 181 82.67 -51.68 4.06
C SER A 181 83.48 -51.92 2.78
N GLY A 182 84.81 -52.02 2.93
CA GLY A 182 85.82 -52.36 1.92
C GLY A 182 86.94 -51.31 1.92
N GLY A 183 88.11 -51.49 2.56
CA GLY A 183 88.96 -52.67 2.63
C GLY A 183 90.12 -52.49 1.64
N GLY A 184 91.27 -52.04 2.12
CA GLY A 184 92.48 -51.79 1.31
C GLY A 184 93.25 -50.54 1.75
#